data_AF-A0A0F9SFY8-F1
#
_entry.id   AF-A0A0F9SFY8-F1
#
_cell.length_a   1.000
_cell.length_b   1.000
_cell.length_c   1.000
_cell.angle_alpha   90.00
_cell.angle_beta   90.00
_cell.angle_gamma   90.00
#
_symmetry.space_group_name_H-M   'P 1'
#
loop_
_entity.id
_entity.type
_entity.pdbx_description
1 polymer ?
#
loop_
_entity_poly.entity_id
_entity_poly.type
_entity_poly.pdbx_seq_one_letter_code
_entity_poly.pdbx_strand_id
1 'polypeptide(L)' 'MMEKIIQNSYQNEISVKKVRLVINLVFRMGRQNLNSILLEMTKLGLVKYIDHQTLLILWKPNDD' A
#
# COMPACT_ATOMS: atom_id res chain seq x y z
N MET A 1 12.45 5.65 -10.96
CA MET A 1 10.98 5.59 -10.82
C MET A 1 10.57 5.03 -9.46
N MET A 2 11.18 3.94 -9.00
CA MET A 2 10.98 3.36 -7.66
C MET A 2 11.29 4.33 -6.52
N GLU A 3 12.38 5.09 -6.60
CA GLU A 3 12.75 6.09 -5.59
C GLU A 3 11.71 7.20 -5.39
N LYS A 4 11.02 7.63 -6.46
CA LYS A 4 9.90 8.58 -6.35
C LYS A 4 8.67 7.98 -5.67
N ILE A 5 8.49 6.66 -5.76
CA ILE A 5 7.39 5.97 -5.07
C ILE A 5 7.73 5.89 -3.58
N ILE A 6 8.98 5.57 -3.25
CA ILE A 6 9.49 5.52 -1.87
C ILE A 6 9.39 6.92 -1.20
N GLN A 7 9.77 7.98 -1.90
CA GLN A 7 9.65 9.36 -1.38
C GLN A 7 8.19 9.79 -1.13
N ASN A 8 7.22 9.28 -1.91
CA ASN A 8 5.80 9.60 -1.71
C ASN A 8 5.11 8.71 -0.67
N SER A 9 5.62 7.51 -0.37
CA SER A 9 5.11 6.69 0.73
C SER A 9 5.34 7.31 2.13
N TYR A 10 6.17 8.35 2.24
CA TYR A 10 6.32 9.15 3.46
C TYR A 10 5.18 10.15 3.70
N GLN A 11 4.27 10.37 2.75
CA GLN A 11 3.13 11.28 2.96
C GLN A 11 1.99 10.66 3.79
N ASN A 12 2.23 9.54 4.46
CA ASN A 12 1.24 8.71 5.17
C ASN A 12 0.06 8.24 4.30
N GLU A 13 -0.17 8.78 3.10
CA GLU A 13 -1.29 8.43 2.23
C GLU A 13 -0.81 7.86 0.90
N ILE A 14 -1.47 6.80 0.45
CA ILE A 14 -1.21 6.18 -0.84
C ILE A 14 -2.52 5.79 -1.52
N SER A 15 -2.63 6.10 -2.81
CA SER A 15 -3.81 5.67 -3.56
C SER A 15 -3.77 4.17 -3.83
N VAL A 16 -4.93 3.52 -3.74
CA VAL A 16 -5.11 2.09 -4.04
C VAL A 16 -4.66 1.77 -5.48
N LYS A 17 -4.83 2.71 -6.42
CA LYS A 17 -4.33 2.57 -7.79
C LYS A 17 -2.80 2.49 -7.85
N LYS A 18 -2.09 3.30 -7.07
CA LYS A 18 -0.62 3.24 -6.97
C LYS A 18 -0.17 1.94 -6.31
N VAL A 19 -0.82 1.52 -5.22
CA VAL A 19 -0.52 0.22 -4.58
C VAL A 19 -0.69 -0.93 -5.57
N ARG A 20 -1.80 -0.94 -6.33
CA ARG A 20 -2.04 -1.92 -7.38
C ARG A 20 -0.91 -1.96 -8.40
N LEU A 21 -0.51 -0.79 -8.90
CA LEU A 21 0.55 -0.69 -9.90
C LEU A 21 1.86 -1.26 -9.37
N VAL A 22 2.26 -0.90 -8.14
CA VAL A 22 3.49 -1.39 -7.51
C VAL A 22 3.45 -2.89 -7.28
N ILE A 23 2.37 -3.41 -6.69
CA ILE A 23 2.26 -4.84 -6.40
C ILE A 23 2.26 -5.65 -7.70
N ASN A 24 1.56 -5.19 -8.74
CA ASN A 24 1.55 -5.85 -10.04
C ASN A 24 2.93 -5.79 -10.72
N LEU A 25 3.64 -4.66 -10.63
CA LEU A 25 4.97 -4.53 -11.23
C LEU A 25 6.01 -5.40 -10.52
N VAL A 26 6.02 -5.40 -9.19
CA VAL A 26 7.03 -6.10 -8.38
C VAL A 26 6.77 -7.61 -8.33
N PHE A 27 5.52 -8.00 -8.10
CA PHE A 27 5.15 -9.39 -7.82
C PHE A 27 4.36 -10.07 -8.94
N ARG A 28 4.04 -9.36 -10.03
CA ARG A 28 3.28 -9.88 -11.18
C ARG A 28 1.94 -10.56 -10.80
N MET A 29 1.25 -10.00 -9.81
CA MET A 29 0.01 -10.58 -9.27
C MET A 29 -1.26 -10.20 -10.06
N GLY A 30 -2.28 -11.05 -9.96
CA GLY A 30 -3.62 -10.81 -10.49
C GLY A 30 -4.50 -9.94 -9.56
N ARG A 31 -5.58 -9.37 -10.12
CA ARG A 31 -6.44 -8.37 -9.45
C ARG A 31 -7.10 -8.87 -8.15
N GLN A 32 -7.43 -10.16 -8.07
CA GLN A 32 -8.05 -10.77 -6.89
C GLN A 32 -7.10 -10.79 -5.67
N ASN A 33 -5.79 -10.88 -5.91
CA ASN A 33 -4.80 -10.97 -4.84
C ASN A 33 -4.62 -9.65 -4.10
N LEU A 34 -4.79 -8.51 -4.79
CA LEU A 34 -4.65 -7.19 -4.19
C LEU A 34 -5.64 -6.94 -3.05
N ASN A 35 -6.90 -7.31 -3.24
CA ASN A 35 -7.94 -7.05 -2.23
C ASN A 35 -7.69 -7.87 -0.96
N SER A 36 -7.28 -9.14 -1.12
CA SER A 36 -6.91 -9.99 0.02
C SER A 36 -5.71 -9.43 0.77
N ILE A 37 -4.68 -8.96 0.06
CA ILE A 37 -3.50 -8.34 0.68
C ILE A 37 -3.90 -7.08 1.47
N LEU A 38 -4.67 -6.18 0.87
CA LEU A 38 -5.11 -4.96 1.54
C LEU A 38 -6.00 -5.23 2.75
N LEU A 39 -6.85 -6.27 2.67
CA LEU A 39 -7.67 -6.71 3.79
C LEU A 39 -6.79 -7.21 4.96
N GLU A 40 -5.82 -8.08 4.68
CA GLU A 40 -4.89 -8.57 5.71
C GLU A 40 -4.04 -7.45 6.30
N MET A 41 -3.52 -6.53 5.48
CA MET A 41 -2.78 -5.36 5.96
C MET A 41 -3.64 -4.45 6.86
N THR A 42 -4.94 -4.34 6.57
CA THR A 42 -5.88 -3.57 7.41
C THR A 42 -6.12 -4.29 8.75
N LYS A 43 -6.32 -5.62 8.74
CA LYS A 43 -6.47 -6.44 9.97
C LYS A 43 -5.24 -6.35 10.87
N LEU A 44 -4.05 -6.28 10.28
CA LEU A 44 -2.78 -6.14 10.99
C LEU A 44 -2.52 -4.69 11.47
N GLY A 45 -3.42 -3.74 11.19
CA GLY A 45 -3.25 -2.35 11.58
C GLY A 45 -2.12 -1.63 10.84
N LEU A 46 -1.68 -2.15 9.69
CA LEU A 46 -0.59 -1.58 8.89
C LEU A 46 -1.08 -0.44 8.00
N VAL A 47 -2.33 -0.52 7.57
CA VAL A 47 -2.99 0.49 6.74
C VAL A 47 -4.45 0.68 7.16
N LYS A 48 -5.04 1.81 6.79
CA LYS A 48 -6.46 2.11 6.99
C LYS A 48 -7.02 2.83 5.77
N TYR A 49 -8.21 2.47 5.32
CA TYR A 49 -8.90 3.23 4.27
C TYR A 49 -9.36 4.59 4.82
N ILE A 50 -8.96 5.67 4.15
CA ILE A 50 -9.52 7.01 4.38
C ILE A 50 -10.81 7.14 3.57
N ASP A 51 -10.76 6.66 2.32
CA ASP A 51 -11.88 6.56 1.40
C ASP A 51 -11.70 5.31 0.51
N HIS A 52 -12.57 5.12 -0.48
CA HIS A 52 -12.58 3.95 -1.38
C HIS A 52 -11.39 3.90 -2.38
N GLN A 53 -10.58 4.96 -2.47
CA GLN A 53 -9.43 5.10 -3.36
C GLN A 53 -8.11 5.39 -2.63
N THR A 54 -8.15 5.73 -1.33
CA THR A 54 -6.99 6.20 -0.57
C THR A 54 -6.78 5.39 0.71
N LEU A 55 -5.53 4.97 0.94
CA LEU A 55 -5.07 4.26 2.13
C LEU A 55 -4.13 5.17 2.93
N LEU A 56 -4.38 5.27 4.23
CA LEU A 56 -3.44 5.75 5.24
C LEU A 56 -2.50 4.60 5.63
N ILE A 57 -1.20 4.83 5.58
CA ILE A 57 -0.13 3.93 6.04
C ILE A 57 0.09 4.21 7.52
N LEU A 58 -0.23 3.23 8.36
CA LEU A 58 -0.08 3.28 9.82
C LEU A 58 1.22 2.63 10.27
N TRP A 59 1.73 1.68 9.49
CA TRP A 59 2.99 1.01 9.78
C TRP A 59 4.18 1.97 9.63
N LYS A 60 5.04 1.98 10.65
CA LYS A 60 6.35 2.60 10.63
C LYS A 60 7.38 1.47 10.80
N PRO A 61 8.46 1.43 10.01
CA PRO A 61 9.57 0.53 10.33
C PRO A 61 10.05 0.89 11.74
N ASN A 62 10.22 -0.12 12.60
CA ASN A 62 11.01 0.08 13.80
C ASN A 62 12.46 0.23 13.33
N ASP A 63 13.12 1.31 13.74
CA ASP A 63 14.53 1.59 13.43
C ASP A 63 15.47 0.67 14.24
N ASP A 64 15.29 -0.65 14.15
CA ASP A 64 16.23 -1.65 14.68
C ASP A 64 17.23 -2.10 13.60
#